data_AF-Q9KKD2-F1
#
_entry.id   AF-Q9KKD2-F1
#
_cell.length_a   1.000
_cell.length_b   1.000
_cell.length_c   1.000
_cell.angle_alpha   90.00
_cell.angle_beta   90.00
_cell.angle_gamma   90.00
#
_symmetry.space_group_name_H-M   'P 1'
#
loop_
_entity.id
_entity.type
_entity.pdbx_description
1 polymer ?
#
loop_
_entity_poly.entity_id
_entity_poly.type
_entity_poly.pdbx_seq_one_letter_code
_entity_poly.pdbx_strand_id
1 'polypeptide(L)'
;MGGVHQRRRTERTPARRTHPFPRPHPPRRPRPTAPTLSLSAEDCATLAPLLTDWFARGATDTDVLRALTNGLPTPVHHPAALIRNRLTTKLPPEPEAAPAPRRI
;
A
#
# COMPACT_ATOMS: atom_id res chain seq x y z
N MET A 1 56.08 -25.91 -66.16
CA MET A 1 56.72 -25.95 -64.83
C MET A 1 56.43 -24.62 -64.13
N GLY A 2 55.91 -24.65 -62.90
CA GLY A 2 55.55 -23.46 -62.11
C GLY A 2 54.05 -23.14 -62.25
N GLY A 3 53.24 -23.55 -61.28
CA GLY A 3 52.87 -22.70 -60.15
C GLY A 3 51.53 -22.02 -60.51
N VAL A 4 50.58 -21.75 -59.64
CA VAL A 4 50.58 -21.43 -58.23
C VAL A 4 49.11 -21.58 -57.81
N HIS A 5 48.85 -22.24 -56.69
CA HIS A 5 47.78 -21.97 -55.71
C HIS A 5 46.53 -21.22 -56.23
N GLN A 6 45.31 -21.74 -56.06
CA GLN A 6 44.61 -21.47 -54.80
C GLN A 6 43.65 -22.59 -54.39
N ARG A 7 43.83 -23.02 -53.16
CA ARG A 7 42.87 -23.81 -52.39
C ARG A 7 41.59 -22.99 -52.23
N ARG A 8 40.48 -23.42 -52.82
CA ARG A 8 39.16 -22.94 -52.40
C ARG A 8 38.89 -23.49 -51.00
N ARG A 9 39.31 -22.74 -49.99
CA ARG A 9 38.93 -22.93 -48.60
C ARG A 9 37.44 -22.61 -48.54
N THR A 10 36.59 -23.61 -48.65
CA THR A 10 35.14 -23.46 -48.44
C THR A 10 34.92 -22.88 -47.05
N GLU A 11 34.51 -21.63 -47.02
CA GLU A 11 34.18 -20.89 -45.82
C GLU A 11 33.07 -21.62 -45.08
N ARG A 12 33.47 -22.18 -43.94
CA ARG A 12 32.63 -22.83 -42.97
C ARG A 12 31.72 -21.76 -42.36
N THR A 13 30.53 -21.58 -42.92
CA THR A 13 29.50 -20.68 -42.40
C THR A 13 28.90 -21.32 -41.15
N PRO A 14 29.06 -20.78 -39.94
CA PRO A 14 28.34 -21.28 -38.79
C PRO A 14 26.87 -20.84 -38.92
N ALA A 15 25.97 -21.82 -38.98
CA ALA A 15 24.53 -21.60 -38.96
C ALA A 15 24.16 -20.72 -37.76
N ARG A 16 23.58 -19.55 -38.07
CA ARG A 16 23.12 -18.55 -37.11
C ARG A 16 22.06 -19.20 -36.22
N ARG A 17 22.45 -19.56 -34.99
CA ARG A 17 21.59 -20.19 -34.00
C ARG A 17 20.54 -19.19 -33.55
N THR A 18 19.36 -19.24 -34.16
CA THR A 18 18.24 -18.33 -33.87
C THR A 18 17.71 -18.66 -32.48
N HIS A 19 18.07 -17.85 -31.48
CA HIS A 19 17.44 -17.92 -30.16
C HIS A 19 16.03 -17.34 -30.26
N PRO A 20 14.98 -18.04 -29.80
CA PRO A 20 13.64 -17.48 -29.75
C PRO A 20 13.62 -16.33 -28.75
N PHE A 21 13.16 -15.16 -29.19
CA PHE A 21 12.97 -14.00 -28.33
C PHE A 21 11.96 -14.35 -27.23
N PRO A 22 12.24 -14.05 -25.95
CA PRO A 22 11.27 -14.28 -24.88
C PRO A 22 10.04 -13.41 -25.14
N ARG A 23 8.85 -14.01 -25.07
CA ARG A 23 7.60 -13.26 -25.21
C ARG A 23 7.46 -12.30 -24.02
N PRO A 24 7.09 -11.01 -24.24
CA PRO A 24 6.84 -10.10 -23.14
C PRO A 24 5.70 -10.64 -22.27
N HIS A 25 5.90 -10.63 -20.95
CA HIS A 25 4.84 -10.97 -20.01
C HIS A 25 3.77 -9.87 -20.05
N PRO A 26 2.48 -10.23 -19.95
CA PRO A 26 1.42 -9.22 -19.89
C PRO A 26 1.63 -8.30 -18.68
N PRO A 27 1.27 -7.01 -18.77
CA PRO A 27 1.39 -6.11 -17.65
C PRO A 27 0.57 -6.66 -16.48
N ARG A 28 1.23 -6.78 -15.32
CA ARG A 28 0.53 -7.09 -14.07
C ARG A 28 -0.51 -6.00 -13.84
N ARG A 29 -1.78 -6.38 -13.68
CA ARG A 29 -2.83 -5.43 -13.30
C ARG A 29 -2.42 -4.73 -12.00
N PRO A 30 -2.53 -3.39 -11.92
CA PRO A 30 -2.30 -2.70 -10.66
C PRO A 30 -3.26 -3.28 -9.62
N ARG A 31 -2.72 -3.65 -8.45
CA ARG A 31 -3.56 -3.97 -7.30
C ARG A 31 -4.28 -2.69 -6.88
N PRO A 32 -5.55 -2.74 -6.46
CA PRO A 32 -6.23 -1.59 -5.88
C PRO A 32 -5.38 -1.04 -4.74
N THR A 33 -4.85 0.15 -4.92
CA THR A 33 -4.07 0.88 -3.93
C THR A 33 -5.04 1.43 -2.89
N ALA A 34 -5.10 0.75 -1.75
CA ALA A 34 -5.87 1.06 -0.55
C ALA A 34 -7.41 1.03 -0.66
N PRO A 35 -8.11 0.38 0.28
CA PRO A 35 -9.55 0.48 0.38
C PRO A 35 -9.94 1.94 0.71
N THR A 36 -10.65 2.60 -0.21
CA THR A 36 -11.16 3.97 0.02
C THR A 36 -12.46 3.87 0.80
N LEU A 37 -12.47 4.36 2.04
CA LEU A 37 -13.67 4.42 2.87
C LEU A 37 -14.46 5.70 2.50
N SER A 38 -15.44 5.58 1.61
CA SER A 38 -16.37 6.69 1.36
C SER A 38 -17.38 6.79 2.49
N LEU A 39 -17.49 7.97 3.09
CA LEU A 39 -18.48 8.30 4.13
C LEU A 39 -19.47 9.31 3.57
N SER A 40 -20.75 9.12 3.90
CA SER A 40 -21.77 10.12 3.59
C SER A 40 -21.66 11.29 4.56
N ALA A 41 -22.19 12.47 4.18
CA ALA A 41 -22.20 13.64 5.06
C ALA A 41 -22.91 13.36 6.40
N GLU A 42 -23.98 12.56 6.38
CA GLU A 42 -24.72 12.16 7.58
C GLU A 42 -23.90 11.25 8.51
N ASP A 43 -23.11 10.34 7.93
CA ASP A 43 -22.18 9.51 8.69
C ASP A 43 -21.11 10.40 9.36
N CYS A 44 -20.54 11.35 8.62
CA CYS A 44 -19.58 12.32 9.18
C CYS A 44 -20.19 13.12 10.34
N ALA A 45 -21.42 13.60 10.21
CA ALA A 45 -22.12 14.32 11.27
C ALA A 45 -22.36 13.44 12.51
N THR A 46 -22.66 12.16 12.31
CA THR A 46 -22.85 11.18 13.40
C THR A 46 -21.55 10.84 14.12
N LEU A 47 -20.42 10.84 13.39
CA LEU A 47 -19.09 10.50 13.92
C LEU A 47 -18.38 11.68 14.59
N ALA A 48 -18.70 12.92 14.19
CA ALA A 48 -18.12 14.13 14.75
C ALA A 48 -18.12 14.18 16.30
N PRO A 49 -19.22 13.91 17.02
CA PRO A 49 -19.21 13.95 18.49
C PRO A 49 -18.29 12.89 19.12
N LEU A 50 -18.17 11.71 18.51
CA LEU A 50 -17.27 10.66 19.00
C LEU A 50 -15.79 11.06 18.86
N LEU A 51 -15.47 11.79 17.79
CA LEU A 51 -14.14 12.36 17.61
C LEU A 51 -13.86 13.46 18.62
N THR A 52 -14.86 14.31 18.94
CA THR A 52 -14.72 15.33 19.98
C THR A 52 -14.32 14.72 21.32
N ASP A 53 -14.93 13.59 21.71
CA ASP A 53 -14.55 12.85 22.93
C ASP A 53 -13.09 12.35 22.91
N TRP A 54 -12.62 11.87 21.75
CA TRP A 54 -11.22 11.47 21.56
C TRP A 54 -10.26 12.65 21.74
N PHE A 55 -10.57 13.79 21.11
CA PHE A 55 -9.77 15.00 21.23
C PHE A 55 -9.81 15.59 22.65
N ALA A 56 -10.96 15.51 23.34
CA ALA A 56 -11.08 15.92 24.74
C ALA A 56 -10.17 15.09 25.66
N ARG A 57 -9.94 13.81 25.32
CA ARG A 57 -9.00 12.90 25.98
C ARG A 57 -7.55 13.08 25.51
N GLY A 58 -7.24 14.13 24.75
CA GLY A 58 -5.89 14.45 24.29
C GLY A 58 -5.38 13.57 23.14
N ALA A 59 -6.24 12.80 22.46
CA ALA A 59 -5.83 12.08 21.27
C ALA A 59 -5.51 13.05 20.13
N THR A 60 -4.41 12.81 19.41
CA THR A 60 -4.07 13.61 18.23
C THR A 60 -4.75 13.08 16.98
N ASP A 61 -4.80 13.88 15.90
CA ASP A 61 -5.28 13.42 14.58
C ASP A 61 -4.56 12.15 14.11
N THR A 62 -3.27 12.02 14.44
CA THR A 62 -2.47 10.84 14.06
C THR A 62 -2.89 9.61 14.85
N ASP A 63 -3.24 9.76 16.13
CA ASP A 63 -3.71 8.65 16.97
C ASP A 63 -5.08 8.18 16.52
N VAL A 64 -5.99 9.13 16.23
CA VAL A 64 -7.29 8.84 15.64
C VAL A 64 -7.11 8.10 14.31
N LEU A 65 -6.30 8.65 13.40
CA LEU A 65 -6.06 8.03 12.10
C LEU A 65 -5.48 6.62 12.23
N ARG A 66 -4.50 6.43 13.12
CA ARG A 66 -3.91 5.12 13.40
C ARG A 66 -4.95 4.16 13.99
N ALA A 67 -5.78 4.59 14.92
CA ALA A 67 -6.84 3.78 15.49
C ALA A 67 -7.89 3.39 14.46
N LEU A 68 -8.18 4.23 13.47
CA LEU A 68 -9.13 3.94 12.40
C LEU A 68 -8.53 3.06 11.30
N THR A 69 -7.26 3.24 10.94
CA THR A 69 -6.62 2.56 9.79
C THR A 69 -5.87 1.28 10.15
N ASN A 70 -5.44 1.10 11.40
CA ASN A 70 -4.62 -0.05 11.78
C ASN A 70 -5.44 -1.34 11.78
N GLY A 71 -5.11 -2.37 11.00
CA GLY A 71 -5.84 -3.65 11.04
C GLY A 71 -7.26 -3.58 10.49
N LEU A 72 -7.45 -2.84 9.39
CA LEU A 72 -8.72 -2.81 8.66
C LEU A 72 -9.07 -4.22 8.14
N PRO A 73 -10.29 -4.73 8.39
CA PRO A 73 -10.75 -5.97 7.80
C PRO A 73 -10.89 -5.79 6.29
N THR A 74 -10.47 -6.80 5.53
CA THR A 74 -10.66 -6.80 4.08
C THR A 74 -11.60 -7.94 3.73
N PRO A 75 -12.78 -7.68 3.12
CA PRO A 75 -13.34 -6.39 2.67
C PRO A 75 -14.13 -5.61 3.75
N VAL A 76 -14.15 -4.28 3.64
CA VAL A 76 -15.02 -3.41 4.48
C VAL A 76 -16.32 -3.15 3.75
N HIS A 77 -17.43 -3.65 4.28
CA HIS A 77 -18.77 -3.41 3.71
C HIS A 77 -19.44 -2.14 4.27
N HIS A 78 -19.16 -1.78 5.53
CA HIS A 78 -19.78 -0.65 6.22
C HIS A 78 -18.72 0.23 6.90
N PRO A 79 -18.15 1.23 6.19
CA PRO A 79 -17.08 2.07 6.70
C PRO A 79 -17.50 2.88 7.94
N ALA A 80 -18.67 3.51 7.90
CA ALA A 80 -19.17 4.34 9.01
C ALA A 80 -19.38 3.52 10.30
N ALA A 81 -20.04 2.37 10.18
CA ALA A 81 -20.27 1.47 11.31
C ALA A 81 -18.95 0.94 11.92
N LEU A 82 -17.96 0.64 11.07
CA LEU A 82 -16.64 0.22 11.51
C LEU A 82 -15.92 1.33 12.27
N ILE A 83 -15.93 2.56 11.75
CA ILE A 83 -15.31 3.72 12.39
C ILE A 83 -15.96 3.99 13.74
N ARG A 84 -17.31 4.00 13.80
CA ARG A 84 -18.05 4.14 15.05
C ARG A 84 -17.64 3.09 16.08
N ASN A 85 -17.66 1.82 15.69
CA ASN A 85 -17.27 0.73 16.59
C ASN A 85 -15.83 0.90 17.10
N ARG A 86 -14.90 1.35 16.25
CA ARG A 86 -13.53 1.62 16.67
C ARG A 86 -13.42 2.80 17.62
N LEU A 87 -14.07 3.92 17.33
CA LEU A 87 -14.03 5.09 18.21
C LEU A 87 -14.62 4.76 19.59
N THR A 88 -15.64 3.89 19.66
CA THR A 88 -16.22 3.45 20.94
C THR A 88 -15.35 2.39 21.65
N THR A 89 -14.83 1.39 20.93
CA THR A 89 -14.07 0.27 21.55
C THR A 89 -12.61 0.58 21.82
N LYS A 90 -12.00 1.50 21.05
CA LYS A 90 -10.60 1.93 21.18
C LYS A 90 -10.48 3.30 21.84
N LEU A 91 -11.56 3.81 22.45
CA LEU A 91 -11.53 5.06 23.19
C LEU A 91 -10.32 5.05 24.14
N PRO A 92 -9.39 6.01 24.02
CA PRO A 92 -8.24 6.07 24.89
C PRO A 92 -8.74 6.18 26.35
N PRO A 93 -8.14 5.46 27.30
CA PRO A 93 -8.36 5.78 28.70
C PRO A 93 -8.03 7.25 28.92
N GLU A 94 -8.71 7.89 29.87
CA GLU A 94 -8.41 9.27 30.28
C GLU A 94 -6.89 9.40 30.46
N PRO A 95 -6.21 10.33 29.77
CA PRO A 95 -4.77 10.44 29.87
C PRO A 95 -4.42 10.72 31.33
N GLU A 96 -3.79 9.75 31.97
CA GLU A 96 -3.15 9.95 33.26
C GLU A 96 -2.09 11.03 33.04
N ALA A 97 -2.27 12.20 33.66
CA ALA A 97 -1.48 13.39 33.39
C ALA A 97 0.01 13.04 33.35
N ALA A 98 0.56 12.93 32.14
CA ALA A 98 1.93 12.48 31.97
C ALA A 98 2.83 13.51 32.68
N PRO A 99 3.70 13.08 33.60
CA PRO A 99 4.59 14.01 34.28
C PRO A 99 5.43 14.72 33.23
N ALA A 100 5.37 16.05 33.26
CA ALA A 100 6.04 16.92 32.29
C ALA A 100 7.49 16.43 32.06
N PRO A 101 7.97 16.41 30.80
CA PRO A 101 9.32 15.97 30.51
C PRO A 101 10.29 16.87 31.29
N ARG A 102 10.97 16.28 32.28
CA ARG A 102 12.06 16.95 33.00
C ARG A 102 13.19 17.13 32.00
N ARG A 103 13.27 18.33 31.43
CA ARG A 103 14.44 18.77 30.66
C ARG A 103 15.56 19.01 31.67
N ILE A 104 16.53 18.09 31.70
CA ILE A 104 17.78 18.18 32.47
C ILE A 104 18.82 18.83 31.57
#